data_AF-A0A5J5AL03-F1
#
_entry.id   AF-A0A5J5AL03-F1
#
_cell.length_a   1.000
_cell.length_b   1.000
_cell.length_c   1.000
_cell.angle_alpha   90.00
_cell.angle_beta   90.00
_cell.angle_gamma   90.00
#
_symmetry.space_group_name_H-M   'P 1'
#
loop_
_entity.id
_entity.type
_entity.pdbx_description
1 polymer ?
#
loop_
_entity_poly.entity_id
_entity_poly.type
_entity_poly.pdbx_seq_one_letter_code
_entity_poly.pdbx_strand_id
1 'polypeptide(L)'
;MERERESLCCLQRKTMVNPRCFLDISIGGEPEGRMVVELFKDVVPKTVENFRALCTGEKGIGPNTGFPLHFKGSCFHCIIKGFLIQGGDITAGNGTGGESIYGLKFEDENFELKHERKGMLSMANSGPNTNGSQFFITTTQSSHLNGKHVVFGKVIKGMGMMRLIEHANTGDSDYPTLDVIIVDCGEIPGGADDGISNFFKDGDTYPDWLTDLDVKPDKFSWWTSAVDSIKAIGNEQYKKQDYKMALRKYRKALRYLDVCWEKEDVDEEKISSLRKTKSQIFTNSSACKLKLGDIEGALWDIDLAMRDGENNVKALFCQGQAYMALNDIDAAVESFNKALELEPNDGSIKKELAAAKKKASDFNLTSLFHVTFICLLSFTFLSATEN
;
A
#
# COMPACT_ATOMS: atom_id res chain seq x y z
N MET A 1 14.06 43.62 31.92
CA MET A 1 14.81 42.37 32.18
C MET A 1 13.99 41.09 31.96
N GLU A 2 12.97 40.77 32.76
CA GLU A 2 12.25 39.48 32.63
C GLU A 2 11.35 39.41 31.38
N ARG A 3 10.60 40.48 31.08
CA ARG A 3 9.81 40.61 29.83
C ARG A 3 10.66 40.74 28.56
N GLU A 4 11.89 41.24 28.69
CA GLU A 4 12.87 41.30 27.58
C GLU A 4 13.50 39.93 27.35
N ARG A 5 13.77 39.15 28.41
CA ARG A 5 14.18 37.74 28.30
C ARG A 5 13.07 36.87 27.71
N GLU A 6 11.80 37.08 28.11
CA GLU A 6 10.66 36.42 27.49
C GLU A 6 10.49 36.82 26.02
N SER A 7 10.65 38.10 25.67
CA SER A 7 10.60 38.56 24.28
C SER A 7 11.75 38.03 23.43
N LEU A 8 12.98 38.00 23.96
CA LEU A 8 14.15 37.40 23.29
C LEU A 8 14.01 35.88 23.12
N CYS A 9 13.45 35.18 24.12
CA CYS A 9 13.13 33.75 24.04
C CYS A 9 12.01 33.48 23.02
N CYS A 10 11.00 34.35 22.94
CA CYS A 10 9.89 34.27 21.98
C CYS A 10 10.35 34.62 20.54
N LEU A 11 11.31 35.53 20.38
CA LEU A 11 11.97 35.84 19.09
C LEU A 11 12.94 34.72 18.65
N GLN A 12 13.66 34.08 19.57
CA GLN A 12 14.50 32.91 19.28
C GLN A 12 13.67 31.66 18.93
N ARG A 13 12.51 31.45 19.58
CA ARG A 13 11.57 30.36 19.24
C ARG A 13 11.07 30.43 17.80
N LYS A 14 10.96 31.63 17.21
CA LYS A 14 10.55 31.82 15.80
C LYS A 14 11.60 31.44 14.75
N THR A 15 12.81 31.06 15.16
CA THR A 15 13.95 30.81 14.23
C THR A 15 14.48 29.38 14.22
N MET A 16 13.98 28.48 15.07
CA MET A 16 14.41 27.08 15.04
C MET A 16 13.57 26.30 14.02
N VAL A 17 14.22 25.86 12.95
CA VAL A 17 13.60 24.95 11.98
C VAL A 17 13.42 23.59 12.64
N ASN A 18 12.19 23.09 12.64
CA ASN A 18 11.86 21.79 13.18
C ASN A 18 12.54 20.67 12.36
N PRO A 19 13.20 19.69 12.99
CA PRO A 19 13.79 18.56 12.29
C PRO A 19 12.73 17.75 11.54
N ARG A 20 13.14 17.21 10.40
CA ARG A 20 12.35 16.23 9.65
C ARG A 20 13.05 14.87 9.72
N CYS A 21 12.30 13.81 9.94
CA CYS A 21 12.82 12.44 9.88
C CYS A 21 11.97 11.61 8.91
N PHE A 22 12.56 10.58 8.31
CA PHE A 22 11.86 9.62 7.47
C PHE A 22 11.84 8.24 8.09
N LEU A 23 10.81 7.47 7.74
CA LEU A 23 10.64 6.05 8.05
C LEU A 23 10.28 5.34 6.73
N ASP A 24 11.16 4.48 6.24
CA ASP A 24 10.93 3.62 5.08
C ASP A 24 10.31 2.31 5.56
N ILE A 25 9.17 1.95 4.98
CA ILE A 25 8.32 0.88 5.47
C ILE A 25 8.31 -0.29 4.49
N SER A 26 8.42 -1.49 5.01
CA SER A 26 8.03 -2.72 4.30
C SER A 26 6.84 -3.39 4.98
N ILE A 27 6.00 -4.06 4.19
CA ILE A 27 4.91 -4.90 4.68
C ILE A 27 5.10 -6.31 4.13
N GLY A 28 5.14 -7.32 5.00
CA GLY A 28 5.35 -8.71 4.59
C GLY A 28 6.68 -8.94 3.86
N GLY A 29 7.72 -8.17 4.21
CA GLY A 29 9.05 -8.22 3.58
C GLY A 29 9.18 -7.42 2.27
N GLU A 30 8.10 -6.81 1.77
CA GLU A 30 8.12 -6.03 0.53
C GLU A 30 8.19 -4.53 0.84
N PRO A 31 9.15 -3.77 0.28
CA PRO A 31 9.19 -2.31 0.43
C PRO A 31 7.91 -1.66 -0.13
N GLU A 32 7.25 -0.82 0.67
CA GLU A 32 5.97 -0.17 0.33
C GLU A 32 6.09 1.33 0.12
N GLY A 33 6.91 2.03 0.90
CA GLY A 33 7.10 3.46 0.73
C GLY A 33 7.68 4.15 1.95
N ARG A 34 7.68 5.48 1.91
CA ARG A 34 8.28 6.36 2.92
C ARG A 34 7.22 7.20 3.62
N MET A 35 7.36 7.34 4.93
CA MET A 35 6.69 8.38 5.72
C MET A 35 7.71 9.44 6.14
N VAL A 36 7.33 10.71 6.10
CA VAL A 36 8.14 11.81 6.63
C VAL A 36 7.38 12.52 7.74
N VAL A 37 8.06 12.73 8.86
CA VAL A 37 7.53 13.38 10.05
C VAL A 37 8.29 14.68 10.34
N GLU A 38 7.54 15.72 10.72
CA GLU A 38 8.07 16.93 11.33
C GLU A 38 8.06 16.76 12.86
N LEU A 39 9.16 17.09 13.52
CA LEU A 39 9.31 16.98 14.97
C LEU A 39 9.32 18.37 15.63
N PHE A 40 8.43 18.60 16.61
CA PHE A 40 8.21 19.91 17.25
C PHE A 40 9.28 20.25 18.29
N LYS A 41 10.52 20.46 17.83
CA LYS A 41 11.69 20.76 18.67
C LYS A 41 11.52 22.05 19.46
N ASP A 42 10.75 22.98 18.93
CA ASP A 42 10.40 24.25 19.55
C ASP A 42 9.50 24.10 20.78
N VAL A 43 8.76 22.99 20.91
CA VAL A 43 7.82 22.71 22.01
C VAL A 43 8.33 21.65 22.97
N VAL A 44 8.87 20.54 22.45
CA VAL A 44 9.33 19.38 23.24
C VAL A 44 10.74 18.90 22.80
N PRO A 45 11.78 19.75 22.95
CA PRO A 45 13.12 19.45 22.45
C PRO A 45 13.73 18.15 22.97
N LYS A 46 13.47 17.73 24.22
CA LYS A 46 14.03 16.49 24.77
C LYS A 46 13.41 15.26 24.12
N THR A 47 12.09 15.30 23.92
CA THR A 47 11.33 14.24 23.27
C THR A 47 11.68 14.13 21.78
N VAL A 48 11.82 15.28 21.10
CA VAL A 48 12.26 15.33 19.70
C VAL A 48 13.67 14.77 19.54
N GLU A 49 14.61 15.15 20.39
CA GLU A 49 16.00 14.66 20.30
C GLU A 49 16.07 13.15 20.52
N ASN A 50 15.25 12.58 21.40
CA ASN A 50 15.13 11.13 21.55
C ASN A 50 14.71 10.46 20.24
N PHE A 51 13.60 10.90 19.63
CA PHE A 51 13.09 10.30 18.41
C PHE A 51 14.06 10.47 17.23
N ARG A 52 14.62 11.68 17.04
CA ARG A 52 15.58 11.98 15.96
C ARG A 52 16.83 11.11 16.07
N ALA A 53 17.39 10.98 17.27
CA ALA A 53 18.56 10.14 17.50
C ALA A 53 18.26 8.64 17.30
N LEU A 54 17.06 8.18 17.66
CA LEU A 54 16.60 6.82 17.36
C LEU A 54 16.33 6.61 15.86
N CYS A 55 15.99 7.65 15.08
CA CYS A 55 15.93 7.55 13.63
C CYS A 55 17.32 7.42 12.99
N THR A 56 18.34 8.09 13.53
CA THR A 56 19.70 8.09 12.95
C THR A 56 20.58 6.96 13.48
N GLY A 57 20.26 6.39 14.65
CA GLY A 57 21.09 5.38 15.31
C GLY A 57 22.41 5.92 15.88
N GLU A 58 22.58 7.24 15.94
CA GLU A 58 23.87 7.89 16.26
C GLU A 58 24.36 7.62 17.70
N LYS A 59 23.46 7.19 18.60
CA LYS A 59 23.78 6.91 20.01
C LYS A 59 24.31 5.50 20.27
N GLY A 60 24.46 4.68 19.22
CA GLY A 60 25.07 3.36 19.33
C GLY A 60 24.18 2.35 20.07
N ILE A 61 24.77 1.60 21.01
CA ILE A 61 24.10 0.53 21.74
C ILE A 61 23.54 1.04 23.07
N GLY A 62 22.29 0.71 23.36
CA GLY A 62 21.61 1.03 24.61
C GLY A 62 22.29 0.35 25.80
N PRO A 63 22.73 1.08 26.83
CA PRO A 63 23.47 0.50 27.94
C PRO A 63 22.63 -0.43 28.83
N ASN A 64 21.30 -0.28 28.83
CA ASN A 64 20.43 -1.09 29.68
C ASN A 64 19.93 -2.34 28.98
N THR A 65 19.68 -2.26 27.67
CA THR A 65 19.11 -3.36 26.89
C THR A 65 20.14 -4.13 26.06
N GLY A 66 21.27 -3.52 25.70
CA GLY A 66 22.27 -4.11 24.81
C GLY A 66 21.88 -4.13 23.33
N PHE A 67 20.74 -3.52 22.96
CA PHE A 67 20.28 -3.39 21.58
C PHE A 67 20.68 -2.03 20.98
N PRO A 68 20.82 -1.91 19.65
CA PRO A 68 21.01 -0.62 19.00
C PRO A 68 19.88 0.36 19.34
N LEU A 69 20.23 1.59 19.71
CA LEU A 69 19.29 2.72 19.86
C LEU A 69 18.89 3.23 18.47
N HIS A 70 18.19 2.41 17.70
CA HIS A 70 17.88 2.66 16.30
C HIS A 70 16.53 2.04 15.90
N PHE A 71 15.68 2.78 15.19
CA PHE A 71 14.39 2.27 14.69
C PHE A 71 14.52 1.35 13.48
N LYS A 72 15.65 1.36 12.76
CA LYS A 72 15.87 0.47 11.63
C LYS A 72 15.79 -0.99 12.06
N GLY A 73 14.86 -1.73 11.46
CA GLY A 73 14.53 -3.11 11.78
C GLY A 73 13.43 -3.27 12.83
N SER A 74 12.98 -2.20 13.49
CA SER A 74 11.85 -2.26 14.43
C SER A 74 10.51 -2.32 13.70
N CYS A 75 9.52 -2.95 14.31
CA CYS A 75 8.19 -3.15 13.73
C CYS A 75 7.11 -2.26 14.35
N PHE A 76 6.00 -2.12 13.61
CA PHE A 76 4.72 -1.71 14.17
C PHE A 76 4.03 -2.95 14.74
N HIS A 77 3.98 -3.05 16.06
CA HIS A 77 3.51 -4.24 16.78
C HIS A 77 2.05 -4.15 17.26
N CYS A 78 1.42 -2.98 17.15
CA CYS A 78 0.01 -2.79 17.50
C CYS A 78 -0.64 -1.80 16.52
N ILE A 79 -1.69 -2.25 15.82
CA ILE A 79 -2.40 -1.49 14.80
C ILE A 79 -3.90 -1.55 15.10
N ILE A 80 -4.47 -0.42 15.49
CA ILE A 80 -5.90 -0.34 15.80
C ILE A 80 -6.57 0.56 14.75
N LYS A 81 -7.30 -0.09 13.84
CA LYS A 81 -8.00 0.60 12.74
C LYS A 81 -8.94 1.68 13.29
N GLY A 82 -8.83 2.89 12.73
CA GLY A 82 -9.62 4.04 13.19
C GLY A 82 -9.13 4.66 14.50
N PHE A 83 -7.95 4.25 15.01
CA PHE A 83 -7.38 4.82 16.22
C PHE A 83 -5.90 5.20 16.07
N LEU A 84 -4.97 4.24 16.03
CA LEU A 84 -3.53 4.49 15.97
C LEU A 84 -2.74 3.31 15.39
N ILE A 85 -1.50 3.60 14.98
CA ILE A 85 -0.47 2.62 14.67
C ILE A 85 0.70 2.84 15.63
N GLN A 86 1.15 1.80 16.33
CA GLN A 86 2.19 1.87 17.36
C GLN A 86 3.41 1.03 16.99
N GLY A 87 4.58 1.61 17.21
CA GLY A 87 5.88 0.99 16.95
C GLY A 87 6.96 1.49 17.90
N GLY A 88 8.22 1.27 17.54
CA GLY A 88 9.36 1.77 18.31
C GLY A 88 9.75 0.92 19.52
N ASP A 89 9.23 -0.30 19.65
CA ASP A 89 9.85 -1.30 20.54
C ASP A 89 11.08 -1.87 19.83
N ILE A 90 12.23 -1.23 20.06
CA ILE A 90 13.51 -1.54 19.41
C ILE A 90 14.20 -2.79 19.97
N THR A 91 13.61 -3.45 20.97
CA THR A 91 14.24 -4.60 21.65
C THR A 91 13.42 -5.87 21.54
N ALA A 92 12.15 -5.85 21.99
CA ALA A 92 11.31 -7.04 22.04
C ALA A 92 10.34 -7.12 20.85
N GLY A 93 10.06 -6.00 20.18
CA GLY A 93 9.17 -5.93 19.02
C GLY A 93 7.72 -6.29 19.33
N ASN A 94 7.29 -6.26 20.59
CA ASN A 94 5.96 -6.71 21.01
C ASN A 94 5.28 -5.76 22.02
N GLY A 95 5.87 -4.59 22.26
CA GLY A 95 5.35 -3.56 23.16
C GLY A 95 5.86 -3.68 24.60
N THR A 96 6.62 -4.71 24.95
CA THR A 96 7.17 -4.89 26.31
C THR A 96 8.53 -4.23 26.51
N GLY A 97 9.20 -3.85 25.42
CA GLY A 97 10.58 -3.37 25.43
C GLY A 97 10.77 -1.89 25.10
N GLY A 98 11.97 -1.59 24.61
CA GLY A 98 12.41 -0.26 24.24
C GLY A 98 13.22 0.47 25.31
N GLU A 99 14.04 1.40 24.86
CA GLU A 99 14.94 2.22 25.70
C GLU A 99 15.09 3.60 25.03
N SER A 100 15.09 4.67 25.82
CA SER A 100 15.37 6.02 25.30
C SER A 100 16.87 6.27 25.20
N ILE A 101 17.26 7.32 24.48
CA ILE A 101 18.67 7.75 24.46
C ILE A 101 19.18 8.28 25.80
N TYR A 102 18.29 8.47 26.78
CA TYR A 102 18.59 8.95 28.13
C TYR A 102 18.59 7.84 29.18
N GLY A 103 18.38 6.57 28.77
CA GLY A 103 18.19 5.41 29.64
C GLY A 103 16.82 4.74 29.42
N LEU A 104 16.44 3.81 30.31
CA LEU A 104 15.20 3.03 30.16
C LEU A 104 13.95 3.90 29.95
N LYS A 105 13.82 4.98 30.73
CA LYS A 105 12.65 5.85 30.74
C LYS A 105 13.05 7.32 30.94
N PHE A 106 12.24 8.24 30.42
CA PHE A 106 12.34 9.68 30.68
C PHE A 106 10.96 10.33 30.92
N GLU A 107 11.00 11.51 31.54
CA GLU A 107 9.83 12.29 31.96
C GLU A 107 8.97 12.80 30.81
N ASP A 108 7.70 13.07 31.09
CA ASP A 108 6.80 13.79 30.19
C ASP A 108 7.21 15.26 30.14
N GLU A 109 7.58 15.75 28.96
CA GLU A 109 8.14 17.10 28.83
C GLU A 109 7.08 18.20 29.00
N ASN A 110 5.97 18.11 28.28
CA ASN A 110 4.73 18.87 28.51
C ASN A 110 3.56 18.27 27.70
N PHE A 111 2.36 18.82 27.88
CA PHE A 111 1.14 18.42 27.17
C PHE A 111 0.44 19.60 26.47
N GLU A 112 1.21 20.59 26.00
CA GLU A 112 0.65 21.77 25.33
C GLU A 112 -0.07 21.39 24.01
N LEU A 113 0.54 20.46 23.27
CA LEU A 113 0.01 19.94 22.02
C LEU A 113 -1.02 18.82 22.26
N LYS A 114 -2.04 18.79 21.41
CA LYS A 114 -3.18 17.87 21.52
C LYS A 114 -3.24 16.92 20.32
N HIS A 115 -3.91 15.78 20.51
CA HIS A 115 -4.17 14.78 19.48
C HIS A 115 -5.37 15.20 18.61
N GLU A 116 -5.26 16.35 17.94
CA GLU A 116 -6.38 17.05 17.30
C GLU A 116 -6.81 16.46 15.95
N ARG A 117 -5.95 15.68 15.31
CA ARG A 117 -6.17 15.16 13.95
C ARG A 117 -5.41 13.85 13.72
N LYS A 118 -5.61 13.25 12.55
CA LYS A 118 -4.79 12.15 12.05
C LYS A 118 -3.36 12.60 11.77
N GLY A 119 -2.42 11.67 11.86
CA GLY A 119 -1.01 11.86 11.62
C GLY A 119 -0.27 12.52 12.78
N MET A 120 -0.84 12.63 13.98
CA MET A 120 -0.10 13.18 15.13
C MET A 120 0.82 12.11 15.71
N LEU A 121 2.09 12.46 15.91
CA LEU A 121 3.13 11.59 16.45
C LEU A 121 3.27 11.84 17.96
N SER A 122 3.19 10.77 18.76
CA SER A 122 3.09 10.88 20.22
C SER A 122 3.76 9.70 20.93
N MET A 123 4.25 9.93 22.15
CA MET A 123 4.97 8.92 22.93
C MET A 123 4.03 7.87 23.52
N ALA A 124 4.35 6.60 23.34
CA ALA A 124 3.73 5.52 24.11
C ALA A 124 4.40 5.44 25.49
N ASN A 125 3.61 5.22 26.54
CA ASN A 125 4.08 5.11 27.91
C ASN A 125 3.23 4.09 28.71
N SER A 126 3.70 3.72 29.89
CA SER A 126 3.03 2.82 30.83
C SER A 126 2.58 3.57 32.10
N GLY A 127 2.23 4.85 31.94
CA GLY A 127 1.94 5.79 33.02
C GLY A 127 2.83 7.04 32.97
N PRO A 128 2.61 8.02 33.88
CA PRO A 128 3.35 9.28 33.88
C PRO A 128 4.86 9.08 33.95
N ASN A 129 5.60 9.86 33.16
CA ASN A 129 7.08 9.88 33.14
C ASN A 129 7.74 8.54 32.77
N THR A 130 7.09 7.75 31.90
CA THR A 130 7.62 6.45 31.45
C THR A 130 7.83 6.38 29.93
N ASN A 131 8.25 7.50 29.33
CA ASN A 131 8.57 7.56 27.91
C ASN A 131 9.86 6.77 27.62
N GLY A 132 9.86 5.93 26.57
CA GLY A 132 11.01 5.15 26.13
C GLY A 132 11.36 5.43 24.67
N SER A 133 11.44 4.39 23.85
CA SER A 133 11.53 4.49 22.39
C SER A 133 10.19 4.33 21.67
N GLN A 134 9.19 3.75 22.34
CA GLN A 134 7.90 3.45 21.72
C GLN A 134 7.09 4.72 21.43
N PHE A 135 6.44 4.74 20.28
CA PHE A 135 5.63 5.85 19.80
C PHE A 135 4.39 5.32 19.07
N PHE A 136 3.40 6.19 18.90
CA PHE A 136 2.28 5.92 18.02
C PHE A 136 1.99 7.10 17.11
N ILE A 137 1.36 6.81 15.98
CA ILE A 137 0.81 7.79 15.05
C ILE A 137 -0.71 7.64 15.07
N THR A 138 -1.43 8.72 15.40
CA THR A 138 -2.89 8.69 15.40
C THR A 138 -3.44 8.61 13.98
N THR A 139 -4.48 7.82 13.75
CA THR A 139 -5.15 7.76 12.44
C THR A 139 -6.47 8.53 12.43
N THR A 140 -6.91 9.00 13.60
CA THR A 140 -8.07 9.88 13.83
C THR A 140 -7.75 10.93 14.90
N GLN A 141 -8.72 11.78 15.24
CA GLN A 141 -8.64 12.66 16.41
C GLN A 141 -8.82 11.84 17.70
N SER A 142 -7.88 11.93 18.64
CA SER A 142 -7.84 11.08 19.85
C SER A 142 -7.75 11.90 21.12
N SER A 143 -8.77 12.72 21.39
CA SER A 143 -8.78 13.68 22.52
C SER A 143 -8.64 13.04 23.91
N HIS A 144 -9.00 11.76 24.07
CA HIS A 144 -8.89 11.01 25.32
C HIS A 144 -7.43 10.69 25.73
N LEU A 145 -6.47 10.89 24.82
CA LEU A 145 -5.02 10.76 25.04
C LEU A 145 -4.37 12.08 25.49
N ASN A 146 -5.10 13.20 25.41
CA ASN A 146 -4.58 14.51 25.82
C ASN A 146 -4.24 14.52 27.31
N GLY A 147 -3.11 15.14 27.67
CA GLY A 147 -2.62 15.19 29.04
C GLY A 147 -2.03 13.88 29.57
N LYS A 148 -1.94 12.83 28.73
CA LYS A 148 -1.39 11.51 29.10
C LYS A 148 -0.19 11.10 28.25
N HIS A 149 -0.16 11.53 26.99
CA HIS A 149 0.91 11.20 26.04
C HIS A 149 1.46 12.48 25.42
N VAL A 150 2.79 12.59 25.39
CA VAL A 150 3.50 13.76 24.84
C VAL A 150 3.41 13.72 23.32
N VAL A 151 2.69 14.69 22.73
CA VAL A 151 2.68 14.90 21.28
C VAL A 151 3.96 15.65 20.90
N PHE A 152 4.73 15.10 19.98
CA PHE A 152 6.06 15.63 19.63
C PHE A 152 6.31 15.78 18.13
N GLY A 153 5.32 15.45 17.29
CA GLY A 153 5.45 15.65 15.85
C GLY A 153 4.17 15.40 15.07
N LYS A 154 4.28 15.44 13.75
CA LYS A 154 3.20 15.03 12.83
C LYS A 154 3.77 14.46 11.53
N VAL A 155 3.01 13.59 10.88
CA VAL A 155 3.25 13.14 9.50
C VAL A 155 3.00 14.31 8.55
N ILE A 156 4.01 14.65 7.74
CA ILE A 156 3.94 15.69 6.71
C ILE A 156 3.91 15.13 5.28
N LYS A 157 4.46 13.92 5.06
CA LYS A 157 4.35 13.17 3.81
C LYS A 157 4.14 11.69 4.09
N GLY A 158 3.53 10.95 3.16
CA GLY A 158 3.26 9.53 3.32
C GLY A 158 2.02 9.25 4.17
N MET A 159 1.05 10.17 4.20
CA MET A 159 -0.22 9.96 4.91
C MET A 159 -0.96 8.74 4.36
N GLY A 160 -0.86 8.46 3.05
CA GLY A 160 -1.40 7.25 2.46
C GLY A 160 -0.66 5.98 2.88
N MET A 161 0.65 6.06 3.16
CA MET A 161 1.43 4.96 3.73
C MET A 161 0.96 4.65 5.16
N MET A 162 0.75 5.67 5.99
CA MET A 162 0.13 5.52 7.32
C MET A 162 -1.24 4.84 7.24
N ARG A 163 -2.09 5.24 6.28
CA ARG A 163 -3.41 4.61 6.04
C ARG A 163 -3.30 3.17 5.55
N LEU A 164 -2.29 2.87 4.74
CA LEU A 164 -2.03 1.51 4.28
C LEU A 164 -1.66 0.59 5.47
N ILE A 165 -0.82 1.07 6.39
CA ILE A 165 -0.48 0.35 7.64
C ILE A 165 -1.73 0.16 8.51
N GLU A 166 -2.53 1.22 8.70
CA GLU A 166 -3.78 1.13 9.48
C GLU A 166 -4.77 0.08 8.96
N HIS A 167 -4.78 -0.16 7.65
CA HIS A 167 -5.68 -1.12 7.01
C HIS A 167 -5.05 -2.51 6.85
N ALA A 168 -3.87 -2.74 7.40
CA ALA A 168 -3.31 -4.09 7.50
C ALA A 168 -4.25 -4.97 8.34
N ASN A 169 -4.36 -6.24 7.95
CA ASN A 169 -5.10 -7.21 8.76
C ASN A 169 -4.34 -7.43 10.07
N THR A 170 -5.08 -7.49 11.18
CA THR A 170 -4.55 -7.77 12.50
C THR A 170 -5.10 -9.07 13.06
N GLY A 171 -4.28 -9.76 13.84
CA GLY A 171 -4.64 -10.95 14.61
C GLY A 171 -4.86 -10.60 16.09
N ASP A 172 -4.48 -11.52 16.96
CA ASP A 172 -4.59 -11.35 18.40
C ASP A 172 -3.81 -10.12 18.89
N SER A 173 -4.36 -9.44 19.89
CA SER A 173 -3.76 -8.25 20.51
C SER A 173 -3.39 -7.12 19.53
N ASP A 174 -4.15 -6.98 18.43
CA ASP A 174 -3.96 -5.95 17.40
C ASP A 174 -2.60 -6.04 16.67
N TYR A 175 -1.92 -7.20 16.73
CA TYR A 175 -0.66 -7.44 16.03
C TYR A 175 -0.93 -7.69 14.53
N PRO A 176 -0.19 -7.07 13.59
CA PRO A 176 -0.45 -7.28 12.17
C PRO A 176 -0.13 -8.70 11.71
N THR A 177 -0.96 -9.26 10.81
CA THR A 177 -0.75 -10.61 10.25
C THR A 177 0.45 -10.69 9.31
N LEU A 178 0.89 -9.55 8.78
CA LEU A 178 2.11 -9.40 7.99
C LEU A 178 3.02 -8.42 8.71
N ASP A 179 4.30 -8.74 8.82
CA ASP A 179 5.24 -7.85 9.50
C ASP A 179 5.31 -6.48 8.82
N VAL A 180 5.06 -5.42 9.60
CA VAL A 180 5.21 -4.02 9.18
C VAL A 180 6.48 -3.48 9.82
N ILE A 181 7.53 -3.32 9.03
CA ILE A 181 8.89 -3.04 9.52
C ILE A 181 9.39 -1.69 9.00
N ILE A 182 10.06 -0.92 9.86
CA ILE A 182 10.85 0.26 9.47
C ILE A 182 12.19 -0.25 8.92
N VAL A 183 12.30 -0.40 7.61
CA VAL A 183 13.50 -0.97 6.95
C VAL A 183 14.65 0.01 6.83
N ASP A 184 14.36 1.31 6.85
CA ASP A 184 15.36 2.37 6.93
C ASP A 184 14.75 3.60 7.59
N CYS A 185 15.57 4.40 8.26
CA CYS A 185 15.12 5.64 8.87
C CYS A 185 16.31 6.61 9.03
N GLY A 186 15.99 7.89 9.24
CA GLY A 186 17.02 8.89 9.42
C GLY A 186 16.47 10.31 9.47
N GLU A 187 17.37 11.27 9.69
CA GLU A 187 17.08 12.69 9.62
C GLU A 187 17.23 13.21 8.19
N ILE A 188 16.30 14.06 7.75
CA ILE A 188 16.35 14.74 6.45
C ILE A 188 16.95 16.13 6.67
N PRO A 189 18.08 16.46 6.02
CA PRO A 189 18.68 17.79 6.11
C PRO A 189 17.72 18.91 5.70
N GLY A 190 17.93 20.10 6.25
CA GLY A 190 17.16 21.30 5.87
C GLY A 190 17.29 21.59 4.37
N GLY A 191 16.17 21.75 3.68
CA GLY A 191 16.13 22.01 2.23
C GLY A 191 16.38 20.79 1.34
N ALA A 192 16.70 19.61 1.89
CA ALA A 192 16.75 18.38 1.11
C ALA A 192 15.34 17.91 0.71
N ASP A 193 15.29 17.17 -0.40
CA ASP A 193 14.09 16.49 -0.89
C ASP A 193 13.62 15.43 0.12
N ASP A 194 12.30 15.28 0.24
CA ASP A 194 11.69 14.34 1.19
C ASP A 194 11.92 12.86 0.78
N GLY A 195 12.29 12.61 -0.48
CA GLY A 195 12.50 11.26 -1.02
C GLY A 195 11.21 10.45 -1.16
N ILE A 196 10.06 11.11 -1.28
CA ILE A 196 8.74 10.49 -1.48
C ILE A 196 8.55 10.09 -2.95
N SER A 197 9.09 10.90 -3.87
CA SER A 197 9.09 10.60 -5.29
C SER A 197 10.27 9.70 -5.65
N ASN A 198 10.11 8.84 -6.65
CA ASN A 198 11.14 7.91 -7.13
C ASN A 198 11.74 7.02 -6.02
N PHE A 199 10.94 6.67 -5.01
CA PHE A 199 11.36 5.82 -3.89
C PHE A 199 11.98 4.49 -4.35
N PHE A 200 11.37 3.85 -5.35
CA PHE A 200 11.84 2.58 -5.93
C PHE A 200 12.99 2.73 -6.93
N LYS A 201 13.46 3.95 -7.18
CA LYS A 201 14.54 4.26 -8.16
C LYS A 201 14.24 3.73 -9.57
N ASP A 202 12.97 3.75 -9.95
CA ASP A 202 12.46 3.25 -11.23
C ASP A 202 12.11 4.37 -12.23
N GLY A 203 12.47 5.61 -11.90
CA GLY A 203 12.24 6.78 -12.75
C GLY A 203 10.87 7.45 -12.54
N ASP A 204 10.05 6.94 -11.63
CA ASP A 204 8.74 7.53 -11.32
C ASP A 204 8.89 8.77 -10.44
N THR A 205 8.82 9.95 -11.06
CA THR A 205 8.99 11.23 -10.37
C THR A 205 7.73 11.72 -9.65
N TYR A 206 6.63 10.98 -9.69
CA TYR A 206 5.38 11.36 -9.06
C TYR A 206 5.28 10.71 -7.67
N PRO A 207 4.72 11.38 -6.65
CA PRO A 207 4.49 10.73 -5.36
C PRO A 207 3.41 9.65 -5.47
N ASP A 208 3.51 8.60 -4.66
CA ASP A 208 2.55 7.48 -4.68
C ASP A 208 1.14 7.88 -4.26
N TRP A 209 1.02 8.92 -3.43
CA TRP A 209 -0.23 9.47 -2.94
C TRP A 209 -0.39 10.94 -3.34
N LEU A 210 -1.59 11.27 -3.82
CA LEU A 210 -1.93 12.62 -4.28
C LEU A 210 -1.86 13.69 -3.20
N THR A 211 -2.03 13.29 -1.93
CA THR A 211 -1.92 14.18 -0.77
C THR A 211 -0.51 14.68 -0.53
N ASP A 212 0.50 14.01 -1.11
CA ASP A 212 1.90 14.35 -0.91
C ASP A 212 2.42 15.32 -2.00
N LEU A 213 1.60 15.68 -2.99
CA LEU A 213 1.88 16.77 -3.93
C LEU A 213 1.81 18.11 -3.20
N ASP A 214 2.90 18.88 -3.20
CA ASP A 214 2.95 20.22 -2.59
C ASP A 214 1.99 21.19 -3.26
N VAL A 215 1.91 21.11 -4.59
CA VAL A 215 1.02 21.91 -5.42
C VAL A 215 0.30 20.96 -6.36
N LYS A 216 -1.03 20.97 -6.32
CA LYS A 216 -1.86 20.22 -7.27
C LYS A 216 -1.95 21.02 -8.57
N PRO A 217 -1.49 20.50 -9.71
CA PRO A 217 -1.56 21.25 -10.96
C PRO A 217 -3.01 21.40 -11.43
N ASP A 218 -3.35 22.56 -11.96
CA ASP A 218 -4.68 22.80 -12.55
C ASP A 218 -4.77 22.18 -13.95
N LYS A 219 -3.67 22.25 -14.71
CA LYS A 219 -3.61 21.81 -16.11
C LYS A 219 -3.89 20.32 -16.27
N PHE A 220 -4.94 20.00 -17.03
CA PHE A 220 -5.29 18.63 -17.40
C PHE A 220 -4.14 17.83 -18.02
N SER A 221 -3.33 18.47 -18.89
CA SER A 221 -2.22 17.82 -19.58
C SER A 221 -1.12 17.30 -18.65
N TRP A 222 -0.94 17.92 -17.49
CA TRP A 222 0.01 17.43 -16.50
C TRP A 222 -0.45 16.09 -15.91
N TRP A 223 -1.74 15.98 -15.59
CA TRP A 223 -2.33 14.77 -15.03
C TRP A 223 -2.31 13.62 -16.02
N THR A 224 -2.69 13.85 -17.28
CA THR A 224 -2.61 12.82 -18.31
C THR A 224 -1.17 12.37 -18.57
N SER A 225 -0.21 13.30 -18.58
CA SER A 225 1.21 12.97 -18.68
C SER A 225 1.70 12.12 -17.51
N ALA A 226 1.23 12.41 -16.29
CA ALA A 226 1.54 11.62 -15.10
C ALA A 226 0.98 10.20 -15.24
N VAL A 227 -0.30 10.06 -15.61
CA VAL A 227 -0.95 8.76 -15.83
C VAL A 227 -0.20 7.95 -16.88
N ASP A 228 0.14 8.54 -18.02
CA ASP A 228 0.84 7.85 -19.10
C ASP A 228 2.25 7.43 -18.71
N SER A 229 2.99 8.30 -18.01
CA SER A 229 4.31 7.99 -17.47
C SER A 229 4.27 6.83 -16.48
N ILE A 230 3.37 6.87 -15.50
CA ILE A 230 3.23 5.84 -14.47
C ILE A 230 2.80 4.50 -15.10
N LYS A 231 1.83 4.55 -16.03
CA LYS A 231 1.37 3.38 -16.80
C LYS A 231 2.51 2.77 -17.63
N ALA A 232 3.34 3.59 -18.26
CA ALA A 232 4.49 3.13 -19.03
C ALA A 232 5.50 2.38 -18.15
N ILE A 233 5.81 2.90 -16.96
CA ILE A 233 6.66 2.21 -15.98
C ILE A 233 6.02 0.89 -15.56
N GLY A 234 4.71 0.85 -15.30
CA GLY A 234 3.99 -0.41 -15.03
C GLY A 234 4.15 -1.44 -16.16
N ASN A 235 4.08 -1.02 -17.41
CA ASN A 235 4.30 -1.90 -18.57
C ASN A 235 5.75 -2.42 -18.63
N GLU A 236 6.73 -1.61 -18.26
CA GLU A 236 8.14 -2.04 -18.19
C GLU A 236 8.37 -3.08 -17.09
N GLN A 237 7.76 -2.90 -15.93
CA GLN A 237 7.83 -3.88 -14.83
C GLN A 237 7.14 -5.18 -15.20
N TYR A 238 6.00 -5.11 -15.92
CA TYR A 238 5.35 -6.31 -16.46
C TYR A 238 6.27 -7.10 -17.40
N LYS A 239 7.00 -6.42 -18.30
CA LYS A 239 7.97 -7.06 -19.19
C LYS A 239 9.12 -7.72 -18.43
N LYS A 240 9.52 -7.15 -17.29
CA LYS A 240 10.52 -7.73 -16.36
C LYS A 240 9.95 -8.87 -15.50
N GLN A 241 8.67 -9.20 -15.67
CA GLN A 241 7.93 -10.18 -14.86
C GLN A 241 7.78 -9.81 -13.38
N ASP A 242 8.00 -8.53 -13.04
CA ASP A 242 7.67 -7.99 -11.72
C ASP A 242 6.21 -7.55 -11.72
N TYR A 243 5.31 -8.54 -11.63
CA TYR A 243 3.87 -8.31 -11.67
C TYR A 243 3.34 -7.56 -10.44
N LYS A 244 4.01 -7.67 -9.29
CA LYS A 244 3.65 -6.94 -8.07
C LYS A 244 3.91 -5.44 -8.25
N MET A 245 5.10 -5.07 -8.72
CA MET A 245 5.42 -3.67 -8.98
C MET A 245 4.58 -3.11 -10.14
N ALA A 246 4.37 -3.89 -11.20
CA ALA A 246 3.48 -3.48 -12.29
C ALA A 246 2.07 -3.15 -11.78
N LEU A 247 1.49 -4.02 -10.94
CA LEU A 247 0.19 -3.80 -10.31
C LEU A 247 0.17 -2.56 -9.42
N ARG A 248 1.24 -2.32 -8.65
CA ARG A 248 1.39 -1.10 -7.83
C ARG A 248 1.34 0.15 -8.70
N LYS A 249 2.05 0.17 -9.83
CA LYS A 249 2.04 1.29 -10.79
C LYS A 249 0.69 1.48 -11.46
N TYR A 250 0.00 0.42 -11.88
CA TYR A 250 -1.34 0.53 -12.45
C TYR A 250 -2.36 1.11 -11.44
N ARG A 251 -2.33 0.64 -10.20
CA ARG A 251 -3.16 1.21 -9.12
C ARG A 251 -2.86 2.69 -8.88
N LYS A 252 -1.57 3.08 -8.95
CA LYS A 252 -1.17 4.49 -8.86
C LYS A 252 -1.68 5.31 -10.05
N ALA A 253 -1.54 4.80 -11.28
CA ALA A 253 -2.04 5.46 -12.48
C ALA A 253 -3.56 5.68 -12.39
N LEU A 254 -4.33 4.71 -11.86
CA LEU A 254 -5.77 4.90 -11.61
C LEU A 254 -6.05 6.01 -10.61
N ARG A 255 -5.30 6.11 -9.50
CA ARG A 255 -5.45 7.23 -8.54
C ARG A 255 -5.27 8.60 -9.21
N TYR A 256 -4.27 8.74 -10.07
CA TYR A 256 -4.05 9.99 -10.82
C TYR A 256 -5.12 10.22 -11.89
N LEU A 257 -5.60 9.16 -12.53
CA LEU A 257 -6.67 9.22 -13.51
C LEU A 257 -7.99 9.67 -12.89
N ASP A 258 -8.29 9.26 -11.65
CA ASP A 258 -9.53 9.62 -10.97
C ASP A 258 -9.67 11.14 -10.75
N VAL A 259 -8.54 11.85 -10.56
CA VAL A 259 -8.53 13.33 -10.47
C VAL A 259 -8.83 13.99 -11.80
N CYS A 260 -8.53 13.32 -12.92
CA CYS A 260 -8.71 13.90 -14.25
C CYS A 260 -10.19 14.18 -14.55
N TRP A 261 -11.12 13.40 -13.99
CA TRP A 261 -12.57 13.58 -14.21
C TRP A 261 -13.14 14.82 -13.52
N GLU A 262 -12.46 15.33 -12.50
CA GLU A 262 -12.91 16.49 -11.72
C GLU A 262 -12.44 17.83 -12.31
N LYS A 263 -11.73 17.81 -13.45
CA LYS A 263 -11.16 19.02 -14.06
C LYS A 263 -12.19 19.75 -14.94
N GLU A 264 -12.26 21.07 -14.79
CA GLU A 264 -13.26 21.93 -15.45
C GLU A 264 -13.15 21.91 -16.99
N ASP A 265 -11.95 21.70 -17.54
CA ASP A 265 -11.68 21.74 -19.00
C ASP A 265 -11.92 20.39 -19.72
N VAL A 266 -12.69 19.47 -19.13
CA VAL A 266 -12.89 18.12 -19.68
C VAL A 266 -14.08 18.10 -20.64
N ASP A 267 -13.76 17.98 -21.94
CA ASP A 267 -14.73 17.78 -23.02
C ASP A 267 -14.96 16.29 -23.33
N GLU A 268 -15.94 15.98 -24.19
CA GLU A 268 -16.30 14.60 -24.55
C GLU A 268 -15.13 13.82 -25.19
N GLU A 269 -14.25 14.49 -25.93
CA GLU A 269 -13.07 13.85 -26.53
C GLU A 269 -12.08 13.40 -25.46
N LYS A 270 -11.81 14.27 -24.48
CA LYS A 270 -10.99 13.95 -23.31
C LYS A 270 -11.61 12.85 -22.47
N ILE A 271 -12.93 12.89 -22.22
CA ILE A 271 -13.66 11.83 -21.49
C ILE A 271 -13.46 10.48 -22.18
N SER A 272 -13.65 10.42 -23.50
CA SER A 272 -13.43 9.21 -24.29
C SER A 272 -11.99 8.69 -24.16
N SER A 273 -11.00 9.59 -24.23
CA SER A 273 -9.58 9.25 -24.02
C SER A 273 -9.28 8.71 -22.61
N LEU A 274 -9.87 9.31 -21.57
CA LEU A 274 -9.75 8.85 -20.19
C LEU A 274 -10.38 7.48 -19.99
N ARG A 275 -11.57 7.22 -20.55
CA ARG A 275 -12.24 5.90 -20.51
C ARG A 275 -11.37 4.83 -21.18
N LYS A 276 -10.82 5.13 -22.34
CA LYS A 276 -9.88 4.22 -23.04
C LYS A 276 -8.64 3.92 -22.21
N THR A 277 -8.07 4.95 -21.58
CA THR A 277 -6.90 4.80 -20.70
C THR A 277 -7.24 3.96 -19.46
N LYS A 278 -8.40 4.20 -18.84
CA LYS A 278 -8.92 3.42 -17.71
C LYS A 278 -9.08 1.95 -18.08
N SER A 279 -9.74 1.67 -19.19
CA SER A 279 -9.92 0.32 -19.73
C SER A 279 -8.59 -0.40 -19.93
N GLN A 280 -7.60 0.30 -20.51
CA GLN A 280 -6.27 -0.27 -20.72
C GLN A 280 -5.52 -0.55 -19.41
N ILE A 281 -5.60 0.33 -18.41
CA ILE A 281 -4.96 0.11 -17.12
C ILE A 281 -5.58 -1.09 -16.41
N PHE A 282 -6.91 -1.22 -16.41
CA PHE A 282 -7.58 -2.39 -15.83
C PHE A 282 -7.25 -3.69 -16.56
N THR A 283 -7.15 -3.66 -17.88
CA THR A 283 -6.72 -4.82 -18.67
C THR A 283 -5.30 -5.26 -18.32
N ASN A 284 -4.38 -4.31 -18.14
CA ASN A 284 -3.01 -4.63 -17.73
C ASN A 284 -2.95 -5.13 -16.28
N SER A 285 -3.78 -4.55 -15.40
CA SER A 285 -3.92 -4.95 -14.00
C SER A 285 -4.44 -6.39 -13.88
N SER A 286 -5.48 -6.76 -14.63
CA SER A 286 -6.03 -8.11 -14.64
C SER A 286 -5.01 -9.14 -15.14
N ALA A 287 -4.24 -8.80 -16.17
CA ALA A 287 -3.15 -9.63 -16.65
C ALA A 287 -2.07 -9.87 -15.57
N CYS A 288 -1.76 -8.88 -14.72
CA CYS A 288 -0.86 -9.07 -13.58
C CYS A 288 -1.47 -10.00 -12.54
N LYS A 289 -2.73 -9.77 -12.17
CA LYS A 289 -3.45 -10.56 -11.16
C LYS A 289 -3.56 -12.04 -11.55
N LEU A 290 -3.82 -12.33 -12.83
CA LEU A 290 -3.77 -13.70 -13.35
C LEU A 290 -2.41 -14.37 -13.15
N LYS A 291 -1.31 -13.64 -13.38
CA LYS A 291 0.05 -14.15 -13.14
C LYS A 291 0.37 -14.34 -11.66
N LEU A 292 -0.28 -13.57 -10.79
CA LEU A 292 -0.15 -13.67 -9.34
C LEU A 292 -1.12 -14.70 -8.71
N GLY A 293 -2.01 -15.30 -9.50
CA GLY A 293 -3.03 -16.25 -9.02
C GLY A 293 -4.27 -15.62 -8.39
N ASP A 294 -4.42 -14.29 -8.45
CA ASP A 294 -5.61 -13.57 -7.98
C ASP A 294 -6.68 -13.57 -9.08
N ILE A 295 -7.37 -14.71 -9.25
CA ILE A 295 -8.33 -14.91 -10.34
C ILE A 295 -9.59 -14.06 -10.16
N GLU A 296 -10.12 -13.98 -8.94
CA GLU A 296 -11.29 -13.17 -8.63
C GLU A 296 -11.02 -11.68 -8.86
N GLY A 297 -9.88 -11.18 -8.35
CA GLY A 297 -9.48 -9.81 -8.57
C GLY A 297 -9.23 -9.51 -10.05
N ALA A 298 -8.76 -10.48 -10.84
CA ALA A 298 -8.58 -10.31 -12.28
C ALA A 298 -9.93 -10.17 -13.00
N LEU A 299 -10.91 -11.01 -12.67
CA LEU A 299 -12.27 -10.92 -13.23
C LEU A 299 -12.94 -9.59 -12.90
N TRP A 300 -12.75 -9.09 -11.68
CA TRP A 300 -13.26 -7.76 -11.30
C TRP A 300 -12.64 -6.63 -12.14
N ASP A 301 -11.33 -6.66 -12.35
CA ASP A 301 -10.67 -5.68 -13.21
C ASP A 301 -11.11 -5.81 -14.68
N ILE A 302 -11.39 -7.03 -15.15
CA ILE A 302 -11.90 -7.28 -16.50
C ILE A 302 -13.30 -6.68 -16.69
N ASP A 303 -14.21 -6.84 -15.72
CA ASP A 303 -15.51 -6.16 -15.73
C ASP A 303 -15.34 -4.65 -15.85
N LEU A 304 -14.49 -4.07 -14.99
CA LEU A 304 -14.19 -2.64 -15.02
C LEU A 304 -13.56 -2.19 -16.34
N ALA A 305 -12.77 -3.03 -16.99
CA ALA A 305 -12.16 -2.73 -18.29
C ALA A 305 -13.19 -2.69 -19.42
N MET A 306 -14.27 -3.47 -19.35
CA MET A 306 -15.27 -3.61 -20.41
C MET A 306 -16.51 -2.73 -20.21
N ARG A 307 -16.69 -2.09 -19.04
CA ARG A 307 -17.86 -1.24 -18.73
C ARG A 307 -18.16 -0.17 -19.77
N ASP A 308 -17.13 0.45 -20.34
CA ASP A 308 -17.27 1.55 -21.30
C ASP A 308 -17.23 1.09 -22.77
N GLY A 309 -17.12 -0.23 -23.02
CA GLY A 309 -17.12 -0.82 -24.37
C GLY A 309 -16.72 -2.30 -24.39
N GLU A 310 -17.53 -3.12 -25.07
CA GLU A 310 -17.38 -4.58 -25.12
C GLU A 310 -16.26 -5.07 -26.06
N ASN A 311 -15.68 -4.18 -26.87
CA ASN A 311 -14.72 -4.54 -27.93
C ASN A 311 -13.26 -4.60 -27.46
N ASN A 312 -12.99 -4.81 -26.17
CA ASN A 312 -11.63 -4.93 -25.66
C ASN A 312 -11.12 -6.37 -25.77
N VAL A 313 -10.51 -6.69 -26.91
CA VAL A 313 -9.96 -8.01 -27.23
C VAL A 313 -9.03 -8.55 -26.14
N LYS A 314 -8.18 -7.69 -25.58
CA LYS A 314 -7.22 -8.08 -24.53
C LYS A 314 -7.92 -8.41 -23.21
N ALA A 315 -8.98 -7.67 -22.87
CA ALA A 315 -9.79 -7.97 -21.70
C ALA A 315 -10.53 -9.31 -21.86
N LEU A 316 -11.15 -9.56 -23.02
CA LEU A 316 -11.80 -10.84 -23.35
C LEU A 316 -10.80 -12.01 -23.34
N PHE A 317 -9.58 -11.80 -23.85
CA PHE A 317 -8.53 -12.80 -23.78
C PHE A 317 -8.13 -13.11 -22.33
N CYS A 318 -7.94 -12.08 -21.50
CA CYS A 318 -7.67 -12.28 -20.06
C CYS A 318 -8.86 -12.95 -19.36
N GLN A 319 -10.09 -12.66 -19.76
CA GLN A 319 -11.31 -13.28 -19.24
C GLN A 319 -11.34 -14.78 -19.52
N GLY A 320 -11.04 -15.18 -20.76
CA GLY A 320 -10.92 -16.59 -21.12
C GLY A 320 -9.85 -17.31 -20.29
N GLN A 321 -8.70 -16.67 -20.06
CA GLN A 321 -7.65 -17.22 -19.19
C GLN A 321 -8.09 -17.35 -17.73
N ALA A 322 -8.85 -16.40 -17.21
CA ALA A 322 -9.41 -16.46 -15.87
C ALA A 322 -10.41 -17.62 -15.71
N TYR A 323 -11.33 -17.79 -16.66
CA TYR A 323 -12.29 -18.91 -16.64
C TYR A 323 -11.60 -20.27 -16.81
N MET A 324 -10.55 -20.35 -17.63
CA MET A 324 -9.72 -21.55 -17.70
C MET A 324 -9.10 -21.93 -16.36
N ALA A 325 -8.66 -20.93 -15.58
CA ALA A 325 -8.11 -21.14 -14.23
C ALA A 325 -9.19 -21.56 -13.22
N LEU A 326 -10.43 -21.09 -13.38
CA LEU A 326 -11.60 -21.54 -12.59
C LEU A 326 -12.18 -22.89 -13.03
N ASN A 327 -11.64 -23.48 -14.09
CA ASN A 327 -12.16 -24.69 -14.73
C ASN A 327 -13.59 -24.53 -15.32
N ASP A 328 -14.01 -23.30 -15.58
CA ASP A 328 -15.24 -22.99 -16.32
C ASP A 328 -14.90 -22.94 -17.82
N ILE A 329 -14.93 -24.11 -18.45
CA ILE A 329 -14.43 -24.27 -19.81
C ILE A 329 -15.37 -23.65 -20.84
N ASP A 330 -16.67 -23.69 -20.60
CA ASP A 330 -17.68 -23.14 -21.51
C ASP A 330 -17.56 -21.61 -21.56
N ALA A 331 -17.48 -20.96 -20.39
CA ALA A 331 -17.27 -19.51 -20.32
C ALA A 331 -15.92 -19.08 -20.91
N ALA A 332 -14.88 -19.90 -20.75
CA ALA A 332 -13.58 -19.65 -21.38
C ALA A 332 -13.65 -19.70 -22.91
N VAL A 333 -14.29 -20.72 -23.47
CA VAL A 333 -14.47 -20.86 -24.93
C VAL A 333 -15.30 -19.71 -25.49
N GLU A 334 -16.37 -19.31 -24.81
CA GLU A 334 -17.19 -18.15 -25.20
C GLU A 334 -16.34 -16.87 -25.26
N SER A 335 -15.56 -16.61 -24.21
CA SER A 335 -14.71 -15.41 -24.11
C SER A 335 -13.66 -15.37 -25.23
N PHE A 336 -13.00 -16.51 -25.50
CA PHE A 336 -12.01 -16.59 -26.58
C PHE A 336 -12.62 -16.49 -27.98
N ASN A 337 -13.84 -17.02 -28.20
CA ASN A 337 -14.54 -16.84 -29.48
C ASN A 337 -14.86 -15.36 -29.72
N LYS A 338 -15.41 -14.65 -28.73
CA LYS A 338 -15.67 -13.19 -28.81
C LYS A 338 -14.39 -12.42 -29.12
N ALA A 339 -13.27 -12.76 -28.47
CA ALA A 339 -11.98 -12.15 -28.76
C ALA A 339 -11.51 -12.42 -30.21
N LEU A 340 -11.72 -13.64 -30.71
CA LEU A 340 -11.34 -14.05 -32.07
C LEU A 340 -12.23 -13.41 -33.15
N GLU A 341 -13.51 -13.15 -32.87
CA GLU A 341 -14.40 -12.43 -33.77
C GLU A 341 -13.89 -11.01 -34.04
N LEU A 342 -13.31 -10.37 -33.02
CA LEU A 342 -12.74 -9.03 -33.12
C LEU A 342 -11.34 -9.03 -33.77
N GLU A 343 -10.50 -10.03 -33.47
CA GLU A 343 -9.16 -10.19 -34.08
C GLU A 343 -8.95 -11.61 -34.67
N PRO A 344 -9.51 -11.91 -35.86
CA PRO A 344 -9.51 -13.26 -36.43
C PRO A 344 -8.14 -13.84 -36.78
N ASN A 345 -7.10 -13.00 -36.80
CA ASN A 345 -5.74 -13.36 -37.18
C ASN A 345 -4.79 -13.51 -35.99
N ASP A 346 -5.25 -13.28 -34.76
CA ASP A 346 -4.38 -13.42 -33.59
C ASP A 346 -4.07 -14.90 -33.31
N GLY A 347 -2.78 -15.26 -33.40
CA GLY A 347 -2.31 -16.63 -33.17
C GLY A 347 -2.37 -17.08 -31.71
N SER A 348 -2.28 -16.14 -30.76
CA SER A 348 -2.33 -16.42 -29.32
C SER A 348 -3.76 -16.80 -28.91
N ILE A 349 -4.77 -16.06 -29.39
CA ILE A 349 -6.18 -16.36 -29.15
C ILE A 349 -6.53 -17.74 -29.71
N LYS A 350 -6.14 -18.03 -30.96
CA LYS A 350 -6.37 -19.33 -31.60
C LYS A 350 -5.78 -20.49 -30.79
N LYS A 351 -4.56 -20.30 -30.26
CA LYS A 351 -3.86 -21.32 -29.46
C LYS A 351 -4.61 -21.62 -28.15
N GLU A 352 -4.99 -20.59 -27.40
CA GLU A 352 -5.72 -20.76 -26.14
C GLU A 352 -7.13 -21.32 -26.36
N LEU A 353 -7.84 -20.86 -27.40
CA LEU A 353 -9.14 -21.41 -27.78
C LEU A 353 -9.05 -22.91 -28.12
N ALA A 354 -8.02 -23.34 -28.85
CA ALA A 354 -7.80 -24.74 -29.16
C ALA A 354 -7.53 -25.57 -27.89
N ALA A 355 -6.76 -25.02 -26.95
CA ALA A 355 -6.51 -25.66 -25.65
C ALA A 355 -7.80 -25.79 -24.82
N ALA A 356 -8.63 -24.75 -24.77
CA ALA A 356 -9.93 -24.75 -24.09
C ALA A 356 -10.89 -25.79 -24.70
N LYS A 357 -11.02 -25.81 -26.04
CA LYS A 357 -11.85 -26.80 -26.75
C LYS A 357 -11.40 -28.24 -26.52
N LYS A 358 -10.08 -28.48 -26.51
CA LYS A 358 -9.53 -29.82 -26.17
C LYS A 358 -9.89 -30.22 -24.74
N LYS A 359 -9.77 -29.30 -23.78
CA LYS A 359 -10.14 -29.56 -22.39
C LYS A 359 -11.64 -29.85 -22.23
N ALA A 360 -12.50 -29.17 -23.00
CA ALA A 360 -13.93 -29.46 -23.05
C ALA A 360 -14.24 -30.87 -23.58
N SER A 361 -13.57 -31.28 -24.67
CA SER A 361 -13.76 -32.62 -25.23
C SER A 361 -13.31 -33.72 -24.26
N ASP A 362 -12.20 -33.51 -23.56
CA ASP A 362 -11.67 -34.48 -22.59
C ASP A 362 -12.63 -34.65 -21.41
N PHE A 363 -13.21 -33.54 -20.91
CA PHE A 363 -14.19 -33.57 -19.81
C PHE A 363 -15.47 -34.33 -20.19
N ASN A 364 -15.99 -34.09 -21.39
CA ASN A 364 -17.17 -34.78 -21.92
C ASN A 364 -16.92 -36.27 -22.12
N LEU A 365 -15.73 -36.67 -22.60
CA LEU A 365 -15.34 -38.07 -22.71
C LEU A 365 -15.32 -38.74 -21.34
N THR A 366 -14.71 -38.14 -20.32
CA THR A 366 -14.69 -38.69 -18.96
C THR A 366 -16.09 -38.83 -18.33
N SER A 367 -16.96 -37.84 -18.53
CA SER A 367 -18.35 -37.91 -18.06
C SER A 367 -19.11 -39.05 -18.75
N LEU A 368 -18.93 -39.20 -20.07
CA LEU A 368 -19.52 -40.28 -20.84
C LEU A 368 -19.03 -41.66 -20.37
N PHE A 369 -17.72 -41.84 -20.14
CA PHE A 369 -17.18 -43.08 -19.57
C PHE A 369 -17.74 -43.37 -18.18
N HIS A 370 -17.91 -42.36 -17.33
CA HIS A 370 -18.46 -42.55 -15.98
C HIS A 370 -19.93 -42.96 -16.00
N VAL A 371 -20.75 -42.30 -16.84
CA VAL A 371 -22.17 -42.66 -17.04
C VAL A 371 -22.28 -44.08 -17.63
N THR A 372 -21.46 -44.40 -18.63
CA THR A 372 -21.49 -45.74 -19.26
C THR A 372 -21.07 -46.83 -18.26
N PHE A 373 -20.06 -46.57 -17.42
CA PHE A 373 -19.60 -47.49 -16.38
C PHE A 373 -20.64 -47.70 -15.28
N ILE A 374 -21.33 -46.64 -14.84
CA ILE A 374 -22.44 -46.73 -13.88
C ILE A 374 -23.60 -47.54 -14.49
N CYS A 375 -23.99 -47.26 -15.73
CA CYS A 375 -25.04 -48.01 -16.41
C CYS A 375 -24.70 -49.51 -16.57
N LEU A 376 -23.45 -49.84 -16.91
CA LEU A 376 -22.95 -51.22 -16.98
C LEU A 376 -23.01 -51.94 -15.62
N LEU A 377 -22.61 -51.26 -14.54
CA LEU A 377 -22.71 -51.80 -13.18
C LEU A 377 -24.16 -52.03 -12.74
N SER A 378 -25.07 -51.10 -13.04
CA SER A 378 -26.50 -51.26 -12.75
C SER A 378 -27.14 -52.41 -13.53
N PHE A 379 -26.73 -52.62 -14.79
CA PHE A 379 -27.21 -53.74 -15.60
C PHE A 379 -26.74 -55.09 -15.05
N THR A 380 -25.49 -55.19 -14.59
CA THR A 380 -24.98 -56.41 -13.95
C THR A 380 -25.65 -56.71 -12.61
N PHE A 381 -26.06 -55.69 -11.84
CA PHE A 381 -26.79 -55.88 -10.58
C PHE A 381 -28.23 -56.34 -10.80
N LEU A 382 -28.95 -55.81 -11.80
CA LEU A 382 -30.31 -56.26 -12.12
C LEU A 382 -30.34 -57.72 -12.60
N SER A 383 -29.36 -58.12 -13.42
CA SER A 383 -29.25 -59.50 -13.91
C SER A 383 -28.88 -60.51 -12.82
N ALA A 384 -28.32 -60.08 -11.68
CA ALA A 384 -27.94 -60.95 -10.57
C ALA A 384 -29.06 -61.18 -9.55
N THR A 385 -30.13 -60.38 -9.60
CA THR A 385 -31.29 -60.47 -8.67
C THR A 385 -32.49 -61.23 -9.23
N GLU A 386 -32.45 -61.66 -10.50
CA GLU A 386 -33.53 -62.42 -11.16
C GLU A 386 -33.30 -63.95 -11.21
N ASN A 387 -32.33 -64.49 -10.45
CA ASN A 387 -32.09 -65.94 -10.35
C ASN A 387 -32.41 -66.49 -8.96
#